data_AF-A0A939AHC8-F1
#
_entry.id   AF-A0A939AHC8-F1
#
_cell.length_a   1.000
_cell.length_b   1.000
_cell.length_c   1.000
_cell.angle_alpha   90.00
_cell.angle_beta   90.00
_cell.angle_gamma   90.00
#
_symmetry.space_group_name_H-M   'P 1'
#
loop_
_entity.id
_entity.type
_entity.pdbx_description
1 polymer ?
#
loop_
_entity_poly.entity_id
_entity_poly.type
_entity_poly.pdbx_seq_one_letter_code
_entity_poly.pdbx_strand_id
1 'polypeptide(L)'
;MGIVAEISFRRRLDEARLRPLLGRARMVNVHCQIDLEVARARFLALHEERMAAHARIWRGHPLQDPGHRGGIGLAVVAEVEDRTFDWSAFDPLDLPIPRLICDTSDGYDPSLEEILPFCVGV
;
A
#
# COMPACT_ATOMS: atom_id res chain seq x y z
N MET A 1 14.52 -19.42 -6.32
CA MET A 1 13.10 -19.28 -5.89
C MET A 1 13.05 -18.14 -4.88
N GLY A 2 12.23 -17.13 -5.12
CA GLY A 2 12.13 -15.94 -4.27
C GLY A 2 10.71 -15.77 -3.72
N ILE A 3 10.53 -14.84 -2.79
CA ILE A 3 9.23 -14.46 -2.23
C ILE A 3 9.06 -12.97 -2.48
N VAL A 4 7.85 -12.58 -2.90
CA VAL A 4 7.41 -11.18 -2.91
C VAL A 4 6.43 -11.00 -1.76
N ALA A 5 6.72 -10.05 -0.88
CA ALA A 5 5.81 -9.62 0.18
C ALA A 5 5.32 -8.22 -0.18
N GLU A 6 4.03 -8.09 -0.50
CA GLU A 6 3.40 -6.84 -0.88
C GLU A 6 2.35 -6.47 0.17
N ILE A 7 2.55 -5.31 0.79
CA ILE A 7 1.64 -4.64 1.72
C ILE A 7 2.14 -3.21 1.93
N SER A 8 1.29 -2.32 2.46
CA SER A 8 1.68 -1.01 2.98
C SER A 8 2.49 -1.13 4.27
N PHE A 9 3.74 -1.60 4.17
CA PHE A 9 4.65 -1.67 5.30
C PHE A 9 4.83 -0.29 5.93
N ARG A 10 4.74 -0.25 7.26
CA ARG A 10 4.87 0.98 8.04
C ARG A 10 6.30 1.14 8.54
N ARG A 11 6.88 2.30 8.24
CA ARG A 11 8.18 2.72 8.74
C ARG A 11 8.20 2.64 10.27
N ARG A 12 9.34 2.26 10.84
CA ARG A 12 9.56 2.04 12.30
C ARG A 12 8.77 0.90 12.93
N LEU A 13 7.65 0.45 12.35
CA LEU A 13 6.86 -0.65 12.90
C LEU A 13 7.27 -2.00 12.31
N ASP A 14 7.27 -2.12 10.99
CA ASP A 14 7.49 -3.41 10.33
C ASP A 14 8.97 -3.77 10.18
N GLU A 15 9.86 -2.78 10.26
CA GLU A 15 11.31 -2.98 10.19
C GLU A 15 11.81 -3.99 11.23
N ALA A 16 11.29 -3.95 12.46
CA ALA A 16 11.68 -4.89 13.51
C ALA A 16 11.38 -6.35 13.13
N ARG A 17 10.31 -6.58 12.38
CA ARG A 17 9.90 -7.91 11.90
C ARG A 17 10.70 -8.36 10.67
N LEU A 18 11.18 -7.40 9.88
CA LEU A 18 11.95 -7.65 8.66
C LEU A 18 13.46 -7.81 8.92
N ARG A 19 14.01 -7.13 9.94
CA ARG A 19 15.44 -7.19 10.32
C ARG A 19 16.01 -8.62 10.44
N PRO A 20 15.31 -9.63 11.01
CA PRO A 20 15.81 -11.01 11.07
C PRO A 20 16.11 -11.64 9.71
N LEU A 21 15.56 -11.10 8.61
CA LEU A 21 15.76 -11.62 7.26
C LEU A 21 17.05 -11.10 6.60
N LEU A 22 17.65 -10.01 7.09
CA LEU A 22 18.82 -9.35 6.49
C LEU A 22 20.03 -10.30 6.34
N GLY A 23 20.18 -11.27 7.24
CA GLY A 23 21.24 -12.28 7.19
C GLY A 23 20.83 -13.61 6.55
N ARG A 24 19.59 -13.74 6.08
CA ARG A 24 19.01 -15.01 5.60
C ARG A 24 18.59 -14.98 4.13
N ALA A 25 18.39 -13.79 3.57
CA ALA A 25 18.02 -13.61 2.18
C ALA A 25 18.65 -12.34 1.61
N ARG A 26 18.92 -12.34 0.30
CA ARG A 26 19.10 -11.09 -0.44
C ARG A 26 17.74 -10.40 -0.49
N MET A 27 17.65 -9.25 0.18
CA MET A 27 16.44 -8.43 0.19
C MET A 27 16.66 -7.22 -0.71
N VAL A 28 15.58 -6.80 -1.37
CA VAL A 28 15.48 -5.53 -2.07
C VAL A 28 14.09 -4.97 -1.77
N ASN A 29 13.95 -3.65 -1.87
CA ASN A 29 12.67 -2.98 -1.66
C ASN A 29 12.32 -2.16 -2.91
N VAL A 30 11.19 -2.47 -3.52
CA VAL A 30 10.53 -1.55 -4.46
C VAL A 30 9.52 -0.76 -3.63
N HIS A 31 9.70 0.55 -3.56
CA HIS A 31 8.81 1.45 -2.86
C HIS A 31 8.01 2.25 -3.89
N CYS A 32 6.72 1.95 -3.99
CA CYS A 32 5.82 2.72 -4.82
C CYS A 32 5.52 4.05 -4.13
N GLN A 33 5.85 5.14 -4.79
CA GLN A 33 5.49 6.49 -4.40
C GLN A 33 4.45 7.03 -5.38
N ILE A 34 3.69 8.01 -4.94
CA ILE A 34 2.68 8.68 -5.74
C ILE A 34 2.54 10.11 -5.22
N ASP A 35 2.18 11.04 -6.10
CA ASP A 35 1.76 12.37 -5.68
C ASP A 35 0.59 12.29 -4.67
N LEU A 36 0.65 13.11 -3.62
CA LEU A 36 -0.30 13.03 -2.51
C LEU A 36 -1.74 13.37 -2.94
N GLU A 37 -1.92 14.33 -3.85
CA GLU A 37 -3.26 14.67 -4.33
C GLU A 37 -3.84 13.54 -5.19
N VAL A 38 -3.00 12.90 -6.01
CA VAL A 38 -3.39 11.69 -6.77
C VAL A 38 -3.71 10.52 -5.83
N ALA A 39 -2.90 10.30 -4.78
CA ALA A 39 -3.13 9.26 -3.78
C ALA A 39 -4.48 9.43 -3.10
N ARG A 40 -4.78 10.64 -2.63
CA ARG A 40 -6.05 11.01 -2.01
C ARG A 40 -7.22 10.78 -2.97
N ALA A 41 -7.13 11.28 -4.19
CA ALA A 41 -8.19 11.12 -5.19
C ALA A 41 -8.48 9.65 -5.49
N ARG A 42 -7.43 8.84 -5.71
CA ARG A 42 -7.55 7.39 -5.95
C ARG A 42 -8.12 6.66 -4.73
N PHE A 43 -7.69 7.01 -3.53
CA PHE A 43 -8.19 6.39 -2.30
C PHE A 43 -9.70 6.60 -2.13
N LEU A 44 -10.18 7.83 -2.32
CA LEU A 44 -11.61 8.16 -2.19
C LEU A 44 -12.46 7.48 -3.29
N ALA A 45 -11.98 7.49 -4.54
CA ALA A 45 -12.66 6.79 -5.63
C ALA A 45 -12.75 5.28 -5.38
N LEU A 46 -11.65 4.64 -4.93
CA LEU A 46 -11.63 3.22 -4.57
C LEU A 46 -12.57 2.92 -3.40
N HIS A 47 -12.68 3.81 -2.42
CA HIS A 47 -13.63 3.66 -1.33
C HIS A 47 -15.08 3.67 -1.83
N GLU A 48 -15.44 4.65 -2.68
CA GLU A 48 -16.76 4.75 -3.28
C GLU A 48 -17.12 3.51 -4.11
N GLU A 49 -16.21 3.06 -4.96
CA GLU A 49 -16.38 1.84 -5.77
C GLU A 49 -16.60 0.59 -4.90
N ARG A 50 -15.79 0.44 -3.83
CA ARG A 50 -15.93 -0.67 -2.88
C ARG A 50 -17.27 -0.61 -2.14
N MET A 51 -17.74 0.57 -1.75
CA MET A 51 -19.05 0.75 -1.13
C MET A 51 -20.19 0.42 -2.09
N ALA A 52 -20.10 0.86 -3.35
CA ALA A 52 -21.07 0.52 -4.38
C ALA A 52 -21.11 -1.00 -4.66
N ALA A 53 -19.95 -1.66 -4.72
CA ALA A 53 -19.85 -3.11 -4.88
C ALA A 53 -20.43 -3.85 -3.66
N HIS A 54 -20.10 -3.41 -2.44
CA HIS A 54 -20.63 -3.99 -1.21
C HIS A 54 -22.15 -3.85 -1.12
N ALA A 55 -22.70 -2.66 -1.43
CA ALA A 55 -24.14 -2.43 -1.47
C ALA A 55 -24.86 -3.32 -2.51
N ARG A 56 -24.20 -3.65 -3.62
CA ARG A 56 -24.74 -4.59 -4.62
C ARG A 56 -24.79 -6.03 -4.10
N ILE A 57 -23.72 -6.49 -3.44
CA ILE A 57 -23.59 -7.86 -2.92
C ILE A 57 -24.49 -8.08 -1.69
N TRP A 58 -24.61 -7.09 -0.81
CA TRP A 58 -25.31 -7.19 0.48
C TRP A 58 -26.74 -6.65 0.45
N ARG A 59 -27.31 -6.46 -0.75
CA ARG A 59 -28.71 -6.07 -0.93
C ARG A 59 -29.63 -7.16 -0.33
N GLY A 60 -30.24 -6.87 0.83
CA GLY A 60 -31.15 -7.77 1.52
C GLY A 60 -30.51 -8.75 2.52
N HIS A 61 -29.22 -8.60 2.85
CA HIS A 61 -28.56 -9.51 3.79
C HIS A 61 -28.95 -9.19 5.26
N PRO A 62 -29.40 -10.17 6.06
CA PRO A 62 -29.93 -9.93 7.41
C PRO A 62 -28.88 -9.50 8.45
N LEU A 63 -27.59 -9.70 8.16
CA LEU A 63 -26.46 -9.20 8.95
C LEU A 63 -25.85 -7.95 8.30
N GLN A 64 -26.66 -6.95 7.94
CA GLN A 64 -26.16 -5.59 7.70
C GLN A 64 -25.65 -5.03 9.04
N ASP A 65 -24.53 -5.56 9.53
CA ASP A 65 -23.84 -4.98 10.67
C ASP A 65 -23.04 -3.77 10.15
N PRO A 66 -23.43 -2.53 10.52
CA PRO A 66 -22.68 -1.33 10.16
C PRO A 66 -21.25 -1.34 10.75
N GLY A 67 -20.96 -2.24 11.70
CA GLY A 67 -19.68 -2.47 12.33
C GLY A 67 -18.80 -3.53 11.67
N HIS A 68 -19.35 -4.42 10.83
CA HIS A 68 -18.57 -5.40 10.06
C HIS A 68 -18.07 -4.80 8.73
N ARG A 69 -17.51 -3.59 8.82
CA ARG A 69 -16.86 -2.94 7.67
C ARG A 69 -15.50 -3.61 7.50
N GLY A 70 -15.44 -4.67 6.70
CA GLY A 70 -14.20 -5.21 6.14
C GLY A 70 -13.49 -4.26 5.16
N GLY A 71 -13.77 -2.96 5.26
CA GLY A 71 -13.17 -1.89 4.49
C GLY A 71 -12.21 -1.08 5.36
N ILE A 72 -11.43 -0.22 4.70
CA ILE A 72 -10.60 0.77 5.37
C ILE A 72 -11.47 1.50 6.40
N GLY A 73 -11.02 1.57 7.65
CA GLY A 73 -11.84 2.08 8.75
C GLY A 73 -12.36 3.47 8.42
N LEU A 74 -13.64 3.73 8.69
CA LEU A 74 -14.28 5.02 8.37
C LEU A 74 -13.47 6.24 8.84
N ALA A 75 -12.78 6.11 9.97
CA ALA A 75 -11.88 7.15 10.49
C ALA A 75 -10.77 7.52 9.49
N VAL A 76 -10.16 6.54 8.83
CA VAL A 76 -9.11 6.77 7.82
C VAL A 76 -9.69 7.47 6.60
N VAL A 77 -10.91 7.13 6.19
CA VAL A 77 -11.57 7.82 5.05
C VAL A 77 -11.77 9.29 5.39
N ALA A 78 -12.32 9.59 6.57
CA ALA A 78 -12.50 10.97 7.03
C ALA A 78 -11.16 11.73 7.11
N GLU A 79 -10.11 11.10 7.65
CA GLU A 79 -8.77 11.72 7.70
C GLU A 79 -8.20 12.00 6.30
N VAL A 80 -8.47 11.14 5.32
CA VAL A 80 -8.05 11.36 3.93
C VAL A 80 -8.87 12.49 3.28
N GLU A 81 -10.18 12.57 3.54
CA GLU A 81 -11.04 13.67 3.09
C GLU A 81 -10.59 15.02 3.66
N ASP A 82 -10.33 15.06 4.96
CA ASP A 82 -9.91 16.25 5.72
C ASP A 82 -8.43 16.61 5.54
N ARG A 83 -7.67 15.80 4.77
CA ARG A 83 -6.23 15.99 4.51
C ARG A 83 -5.37 15.92 5.79
N THR A 84 -5.83 15.18 6.79
CA THR A 84 -5.12 14.98 8.06
C THR A 84 -4.43 13.63 8.16
N PHE A 85 -4.69 12.72 7.21
CA PHE A 85 -4.05 11.41 7.18
C PHE A 85 -2.53 11.52 6.99
N ASP A 86 -1.77 10.92 7.91
CA ASP A 86 -0.30 10.93 7.86
C ASP A 86 0.24 9.83 6.94
N TRP A 87 0.51 10.20 5.69
CA TRP A 87 1.11 9.31 4.70
C TRP A 87 2.58 8.97 5.00
N SER A 88 3.27 9.72 5.86
CA SER A 88 4.69 9.47 6.19
C SER A 88 4.90 8.18 6.99
N ALA A 89 3.82 7.61 7.55
CA ALA A 89 3.83 6.28 8.12
C ALA A 89 4.28 5.21 7.11
N PHE A 90 4.11 5.47 5.81
CA PHE A 90 4.51 4.59 4.71
C PHE A 90 5.78 5.04 4.01
N ASP A 91 6.51 6.03 4.57
CA ASP A 91 7.84 6.40 4.08
C ASP A 91 8.74 5.15 3.93
N PRO A 92 9.74 5.21 3.05
CA PRO A 92 10.65 4.09 2.84
C PRO A 92 11.26 3.51 4.13
N LEU A 93 11.26 2.17 4.24
CA LEU A 93 11.73 1.45 5.43
C LEU A 93 13.21 1.69 5.72
N ASP A 94 13.59 1.98 6.96
CA ASP A 94 14.98 2.19 7.35
C ASP A 94 15.73 0.85 7.54
N LEU A 95 15.93 0.15 6.42
CA LEU A 95 16.66 -1.11 6.31
C LEU A 95 17.84 -0.94 5.35
N PRO A 96 19.02 -1.52 5.65
CA PRO A 96 20.21 -1.41 4.83
C PRO A 96 20.14 -2.36 3.62
N ILE A 97 19.11 -2.21 2.79
CA ILE A 97 18.84 -3.04 1.61
C ILE A 97 18.73 -2.14 0.38
N PRO A 98 19.09 -2.63 -0.83
CA PRO A 98 18.87 -1.89 -2.06
C PRO A 98 17.40 -1.49 -2.19
N ARG A 99 17.18 -0.25 -2.63
CA ARG A 99 15.85 0.31 -2.85
C ARG A 99 15.72 0.87 -4.24
N LEU A 100 14.57 0.61 -4.86
CA LEU A 100 14.09 1.29 -6.05
C LEU A 100 12.84 2.09 -5.65
N ILE A 101 12.81 3.37 -6.00
CA ILE A 101 11.60 4.18 -5.90
C ILE A 101 10.88 4.08 -7.24
N CYS A 102 9.58 3.79 -7.21
CA CYS A 102 8.74 3.75 -8.39
C CYS A 102 7.61 4.76 -8.22
N ASP A 103 7.62 5.82 -9.01
CA ASP A 103 6.49 6.73 -9.10
C ASP A 103 5.34 6.04 -9.85
N THR A 104 4.16 6.05 -9.25
CA THR A 104 2.93 5.43 -9.77
C THR A 104 1.84 6.45 -10.09
N SER A 105 2.19 7.74 -10.12
CA SER A 105 1.26 8.85 -10.37
C SER A 105 0.60 8.75 -11.74
N ASP A 106 1.36 8.36 -12.77
CA ASP A 106 0.87 8.23 -14.16
C ASP A 106 1.37 6.93 -14.83
N GLY A 107 1.13 5.80 -14.18
CA GLY A 107 1.71 4.51 -14.57
C GLY A 107 3.02 4.24 -13.83
N TYR A 108 3.75 3.18 -14.18
CA TYR A 108 4.99 2.80 -13.51
C TYR A 108 6.18 3.55 -14.10
N ASP A 109 6.86 4.36 -13.29
CA ASP A 109 8.15 4.97 -13.60
C ASP A 109 9.15 4.68 -12.45
N PRO A 110 10.14 3.79 -12.63
CA PRO A 110 10.51 3.13 -13.88
C PRO A 110 9.51 2.05 -14.32
N SER A 111 9.60 1.58 -15.56
CA SER A 111 8.67 0.60 -16.11
C SER A 111 8.76 -0.76 -15.40
N LEU A 112 7.77 -1.62 -15.58
CA LEU A 112 7.82 -2.99 -15.06
C LEU A 112 9.00 -3.79 -15.63
N GLU A 113 9.39 -3.55 -16.89
CA GLU A 113 10.57 -4.21 -17.49
C GLU A 113 11.88 -3.78 -16.83
N GLU A 114 11.93 -2.59 -16.23
CA GLU A 114 13.10 -2.05 -15.51
C GLU A 114 13.10 -2.46 -14.02
N ILE A 115 11.92 -2.59 -13.41
CA ILE A 115 11.77 -3.04 -12.01
C ILE A 115 12.18 -4.51 -11.85
N LEU A 116 11.90 -5.35 -12.85
CA LEU A 116 12.18 -6.79 -12.79
C LEU A 116 13.68 -7.11 -12.64
N PRO A 117 14.59 -6.58 -13.49
CA PRO A 117 16.04 -6.74 -13.34
C PRO A 117 16.55 -6.32 -11.96
N PHE A 118 16.06 -5.20 -11.41
CA PHE A 118 16.40 -4.77 -10.06
C PHE A 118 16.01 -5.82 -9.00
N CYS A 119 14.79 -6.38 -9.12
CA CYS A 119 14.28 -7.38 -8.19
C CYS A 119 15.14 -8.65 -8.17
N VAL A 120 15.59 -9.12 -9.33
CA VAL A 120 16.35 -10.38 -9.46
C VAL A 120 17.88 -10.17 -9.47
N GLY A 121 18.34 -8.94 -9.63
CA GLY A 121 19.76 -8.51 -9.66
C GLY A 121 20.52 -8.97 -10.88
N VAL A 122 19.93 -8.74 -12.04
CA VAL A 122 20.54 -8.94 -13.36
C VAL A 122 20.63 -7.63 -14.11
#